data_AF-A0A975YHF5-F1
#
_entry.id   AF-A0A975YHF5-F1
#
_cell.length_a   1.000
_cell.length_b   1.000
_cell.length_c   1.000
_cell.angle_alpha   90.00
_cell.angle_beta   90.00
_cell.angle_gamma   90.00
#
_symmetry.space_group_name_H-M   'P 1'
#
loop_
_entity.id
_entity.type
_entity.pdbx_description
1 polymer ?
#
loop_
_entity_poly.entity_id
_entity_poly.type
_entity_poly.pdbx_seq_one_letter_code
_entity_poly.pdbx_strand_id
1 'polypeptide(L)' 'MAYITGNRTHTAPIGQRLADLRTTALQAYSNWRIYRTTLSELQDLSLREMTDLGINPSMIKRIALEAAYGKNA' A
#
# COMPACT_ATOMS: atom_id res chain seq x y z
N MET A 1 -11.90 -37.51 21.24
CA MET A 1 -12.21 -36.36 20.37
C MET A 1 -11.17 -36.30 19.27
N ALA A 2 -11.51 -36.74 18.06
CA ALA A 2 -10.59 -36.70 16.93
C ALA A 2 -10.61 -35.30 16.32
N TYR A 3 -9.51 -34.55 16.47
CA TYR A 3 -9.34 -33.29 15.77
C TYR A 3 -8.99 -33.61 14.32
N ILE A 4 -9.99 -33.52 13.44
CA ILE A 4 -9.83 -33.71 12.00
C ILE A 4 -9.16 -32.44 11.46
N THR A 5 -7.83 -32.43 11.37
CA THR A 5 -7.10 -31.46 10.56
C THR A 5 -7.37 -31.78 9.09
N GLY A 6 -8.44 -31.19 8.56
CA GLY A 6 -8.73 -31.25 7.14
C GLY A 6 -7.83 -30.30 6.38
N ASN A 7 -6.75 -30.81 5.79
CA ASN A 7 -5.98 -30.09 4.77
C ASN A 7 -6.82 -30.01 3.50
N ARG A 8 -7.84 -29.14 3.50
CA ARG A 8 -8.60 -28.81 2.29
C ARG A 8 -7.64 -28.06 1.39
N THR A 9 -6.97 -28.79 0.51
CA THR A 9 -6.34 -28.25 -0.68
C THR A 9 -7.45 -27.61 -1.52
N HIS A 10 -7.72 -26.33 -1.24
CA HIS A 10 -8.51 -25.47 -2.10
C HIS A 10 -7.68 -25.26 -3.37
N THR A 11 -7.76 -26.21 -4.30
CA THR A 11 -7.37 -26.00 -5.69
C THR A 11 -8.37 -24.99 -6.24
N ALA A 12 -8.20 -23.71 -5.88
CA ALA A 12 -9.09 -22.65 -6.30
C ALA A 12 -9.07 -22.68 -7.85
N PRO A 13 -10.23 -22.78 -8.51
CA PRO A 13 -10.31 -22.80 -9.96
C PRO A 13 -9.51 -21.63 -10.56
N ILE A 14 -8.90 -21.86 -11.72
CA ILE A 14 -8.04 -20.89 -12.43
C ILE A 14 -8.74 -19.52 -12.56
N GLY A 15 -10.07 -19.51 -12.74
CA GLY A 15 -10.88 -18.28 -12.77
C GLY A 15 -10.88 -17.49 -11.46
N GLN A 16 -10.90 -18.16 -10.30
CA GLN A 16 -10.77 -17.49 -8.99
C GLN A 16 -9.36 -16.92 -8.81
N ARG A 17 -8.32 -17.65 -9.22
CA ARG A 17 -6.93 -17.14 -9.19
C ARG A 17 -6.76 -15.89 -10.04
N LEU A 18 -7.33 -15.86 -11.25
CA LEU A 18 -7.29 -14.68 -12.11
C LEU A 18 -8.06 -13.50 -11.49
N ALA A 19 -9.21 -13.77 -10.86
CA ALA A 19 -9.98 -12.77 -10.14
C ALA A 19 -9.25 -12.22 -8.91
N ASP A 20 -8.45 -13.03 -8.21
CA ASP A 20 -7.61 -12.57 -7.10
C ASP A 20 -6.42 -11.75 -7.59
N LEU A 21 -5.77 -12.18 -8.67
CA LEU A 21 -4.65 -11.44 -9.27
C LEU A 21 -5.10 -10.06 -9.75
N ARG A 22 -6.30 -9.94 -10.34
CA ARG A 22 -6.83 -8.64 -10.80
C ARG A 22 -7.06 -7.70 -9.62
N THR A 23 -7.58 -8.18 -8.49
CA THR A 23 -7.87 -7.33 -7.33
C THR A 23 -6.57 -6.87 -6.68
N THR A 24 -5.58 -7.76 -6.55
CA THR A 24 -4.24 -7.40 -6.09
C THR A 24 -3.56 -6.40 -7.02
N ALA A 25 -3.68 -6.57 -8.33
CA ALA A 25 -3.10 -5.63 -9.30
C ALA A 25 -3.75 -4.24 -9.23
N LEU A 26 -5.08 -4.17 -9.12
CA LEU A 26 -5.81 -2.91 -8.95
C LEU A 26 -5.43 -2.20 -7.66
N GLN A 27 -5.30 -2.95 -6.55
CA GLN A 27 -4.84 -2.41 -5.27
C GLN A 27 -3.39 -1.88 -5.37
N ALA A 28 -2.49 -2.65 -5.97
CA ALA A 28 -1.10 -2.24 -6.17
C ALA A 28 -0.99 -0.96 -7.01
N TYR A 29 -1.80 -0.85 -8.07
CA TYR A 29 -1.86 0.35 -8.90
C TYR A 29 -2.41 1.56 -8.13
N SER A 30 -3.47 1.37 -7.34
CA SER A 30 -4.02 2.42 -6.49
C SER A 30 -2.98 2.94 -5.50
N ASN A 31 -2.29 2.04 -4.80
CA ASN A 31 -1.25 2.40 -3.84
C ASN A 31 -0.09 3.12 -4.51
N TRP A 32 0.35 2.63 -5.68
CA TRP A 32 1.39 3.30 -6.47
C TRP A 32 0.99 4.73 -6.87
N ARG A 33 -0.26 4.93 -7.28
CA ARG A 33 -0.79 6.24 -7.65
C ARG A 33 -0.81 7.18 -6.45
N ILE A 34 -1.28 6.72 -5.29
CA ILE A 34 -1.28 7.49 -4.05
C ILE A 34 0.16 7.88 -3.68
N TYR A 35 1.08 6.91 -3.63
CA TYR A 35 2.49 7.15 -3.32
C TYR A 35 3.11 8.22 -4.22
N ARG A 36 2.93 8.10 -5.55
CA ARG A 36 3.49 9.05 -6.52
C ARG A 36 2.90 10.45 -6.36
N THR A 37 1.59 10.54 -6.16
CA THR A 37 0.88 11.82 -6.00
C THR A 37 1.34 12.50 -4.72
N THR A 38 1.28 11.81 -3.58
CA THR A 38 1.73 12.32 -2.28
C THR A 38 3.20 12.70 -2.29
N LEU A 39 4.06 11.89 -2.92
CA LEU A 39 5.48 12.21 -3.03
C LEU A 39 5.71 13.50 -3.82
N SER A 40 5.02 13.69 -4.95
CA SER A 40 5.13 14.89 -5.76
C SER A 40 4.64 16.13 -5.01
N GLU A 41 3.48 16.04 -4.34
CA GLU A 41 2.90 17.13 -3.55
C GLU A 41 3.82 17.52 -2.39
N LEU A 42 4.36 16.55 -1.66
CA LEU A 42 5.29 16.79 -0.56
C LEU A 42 6.65 17.32 -1.01
N GLN A 43 7.08 17.01 -2.23
CA GLN A 43 8.31 17.56 -2.81
C GLN A 43 8.14 18.98 -3.35
N ASP A 44 6.92 19.36 -3.74
CA ASP A 44 6.60 20.71 -4.21
C ASP A 44 6.47 21.72 -3.06
N LEU A 45 6.21 21.24 -1.84
CA LEU A 45 6.19 22.04 -0.62
C LEU A 45 7.53 22.73 -0.35
N SER A 46 7.47 24.01 0.01
CA SER A 46 8.65 24.78 0.41
C SER A 46 9.14 24.39 1.81
N LEU A 47 10.43 24.61 2.09
CA LEU A 47 11.02 24.34 3.41
C LEU A 47 10.27 25.04 4.56
N ARG A 48 9.69 26.22 4.30
CA ARG A 48 8.88 26.95 5.29
C ARG A 48 7.59 26.19 5.61
N GLU A 49 6.84 25.77 4.60
CA GLU A 49 5.61 25.00 4.78
C GLU A 49 5.89 23.65 5.44
N MET A 50 7.00 23.00 5.07
CA MET A 50 7.45 21.79 5.74
C MET A 50 7.72 22.04 7.23
N THR A 51 8.37 23.15 7.58
CA THR A 51 8.66 23.51 8.97
C THR A 51 7.38 23.83 9.74
N ASP A 52 6.43 24.52 9.11
CA ASP A 52 5.13 24.88 9.70
C ASP A 52 4.29 23.63 10.04
N LEU A 53 4.35 22.63 9.16
CA LEU A 53 3.73 21.31 9.36
C LEU A 53 4.54 20.41 10.31
N GLY A 54 5.74 20.82 10.73
CA GLY A 54 6.64 20.02 11.56
C GLY A 54 7.22 18.79 10.84
N ILE A 55 7.29 18.81 9.51
CA ILE A 55 7.83 17.73 8.69
C ILE A 55 9.25 18.06 8.17
N ASN A 56 10.08 17.04 8.03
CA ASN A 56 11.44 17.16 7.51
C ASN A 56 11.52 16.52 6.11
N PRO A 57 12.32 17.05 5.17
CA PRO A 57 12.58 16.46 3.84
C PRO A 57 12.88 14.95 3.87
N SER A 58 13.62 14.49 4.88
CA SER A 58 13.93 13.07 5.08
C SER A 58 12.70 12.19 5.35
N MET A 59 11.62 12.77 5.90
CA MET A 59 10.38 12.06 6.22
C MET A 59 9.42 11.96 5.05
N ILE A 60 9.58 12.76 3.99
CA ILE A 60 8.67 12.81 2.83
C ILE A 60 8.42 11.40 2.28
N LYS A 61 9.50 10.64 2.06
CA LYS A 61 9.39 9.28 1.50
C LYS A 61 8.63 8.34 2.44
N ARG A 62 8.87 8.44 3.75
CA ARG A 62 8.18 7.64 4.76
C ARG A 62 6.68 7.97 4.80
N ILE A 63 6.33 9.25 4.80
CA ILE A 63 4.94 9.72 4.82
C ILE A 63 4.21 9.27 3.54
N ALA A 64 4.84 9.39 2.37
CA ALA A 64 4.26 8.91 1.13
C ALA A 64 4.02 7.39 1.13
N LEU A 65 4.93 6.60 1.72
CA LEU A 65 4.74 5.16 1.90
C LEU A 65 3.61 4.85 2.88
N GLU A 66 3.56 5.55 4.03
CA GLU A 66 2.49 5.39 5.03
C GLU A 66 1.11 5.76 4.45
N ALA A 67 1.03 6.78 3.59
CA ALA A 67 -0.20 7.15 2.90
C ALA A 67 -0.67 6.10 1.88
N ALA A 68 0.27 5.45 1.18
CA ALA A 68 -0.04 4.48 0.14
C ALA A 68 -0.33 3.07 0.66
N TYR A 69 0.35 2.64 1.72
CA TYR A 69 0.34 1.26 2.20
C TYR A 69 -0.08 1.12 3.67
N GLY A 70 -0.23 2.24 4.39
CA GLY A 70 -0.55 2.28 5.81
C GLY A 70 0.68 2.37 6.71
N LYS A 71 0.44 2.58 8.01
CA LYS A 71 1.46 2.84 9.05
C LYS A 71 2.51 1.73 9.26
N ASN A 72 2.29 0.54 8.72
CA ASN A 72 3.13 -0.64 8.91
C ASN A 72 3.83 -1.10 7.63
N ALA A 73 3.93 -0.22 6.63
CA ALA A 73 4.51 -0.52 5.33
C ALA A 73 6.03 -0.46 5.29
#